data_AF-Q6PN77-F1
#
_entry.id   AF-Q6PN77-F1
#
_cell.length_a   1.000
_cell.length_b   1.000
_cell.length_c   1.000
_cell.angle_alpha   90.00
_cell.angle_beta   90.00
_cell.angle_gamma   90.00
#
_symmetry.space_group_name_H-M   'P 1'
#
loop_
_entity.id
_entity.type
_entity.pdbx_description
1 polymer ?
#
loop_
_entity_poly.entity_id
_entity_poly.type
_entity_poly.pdbx_seq_one_letter_code
_entity_poly.pdbx_strand_id
1 'polypeptide(L)' 'NIEIPLDSKTFLSRHSLDMKFSYCDERITELMGYEPEELLGRSIYEYYHALDSDHLTKTHHDMFTKGQVTTGQYR' A
#
# COMPACT_ATOMS: atom_id res chain seq x y z
N ASN A 1 -3.00 15.14 -7.64
CA ASN A 1 -4.40 14.67 -7.64
C ASN A 1 -4.50 13.51 -8.58
N ILE A 2 -5.04 12.38 -8.13
CA ILE A 2 -5.41 11.30 -9.06
C ILE A 2 -6.73 11.75 -9.69
N GLU A 3 -6.68 12.16 -10.96
CA GLU A 3 -7.83 12.71 -11.68
C GLU A 3 -8.79 11.62 -12.19
N ILE A 4 -8.44 10.34 -11.98
CA ILE A 4 -9.21 9.18 -12.46
C ILE A 4 -10.05 8.62 -11.30
N PRO A 5 -11.37 8.47 -11.47
CA PRO A 5 -12.21 7.81 -10.48
C PRO A 5 -11.76 6.37 -10.26
N LEU A 6 -11.41 6.04 -9.02
CA LEU A 6 -11.13 4.67 -8.60
C LEU A 6 -12.44 3.89 -8.52
N ASP A 7 -12.44 2.65 -9.03
CA ASP A 7 -13.59 1.75 -8.91
C ASP A 7 -13.87 1.36 -7.44
N SER A 8 -14.98 0.66 -7.20
CA SER A 8 -15.38 0.26 -5.84
C SER A 8 -14.49 -0.81 -5.21
N LYS A 9 -13.54 -1.39 -5.96
CA LYS A 9 -12.60 -2.41 -5.47
C LYS A 9 -11.19 -1.84 -5.28
N THR A 10 -11.04 -0.53 -5.41
CA THR A 10 -9.76 0.16 -5.33
C THR A 10 -9.83 1.26 -4.27
N PHE A 11 -8.83 1.26 -3.38
CA PHE A 11 -8.61 2.34 -2.41
C PHE A 11 -7.26 3.02 -2.67
N LEU A 12 -7.10 4.23 -2.15
CA LEU A 12 -5.85 4.97 -2.22
C LEU A 12 -5.18 5.05 -0.85
N SER A 13 -3.86 4.87 -0.82
CA SER A 13 -3.04 5.15 0.35
C SER A 13 -1.79 5.93 -0.05
N ARG A 14 -1.21 6.64 0.92
CA ARG A 14 0.06 7.37 0.76
C ARG A 14 1.02 6.94 1.84
N HIS A 15 2.27 6.74 1.46
CA HIS A 15 3.30 6.22 2.33
C HIS A 15 4.49 7.16 2.43
N SER A 16 5.15 7.16 3.58
CA SER A 16 6.54 7.64 3.69
C SER A 16 7.50 6.68 2.97
N LEU A 17 8.76 7.10 2.84
CA LEU A 17 9.81 6.31 2.18
C LEU A 17 10.15 4.98 2.91
N ASP A 18 9.78 4.85 4.18
CA ASP A 18 9.85 3.60 4.95
C ASP A 18 8.52 2.80 4.94
N MET A 19 7.68 3.07 3.94
CA MET A 19 6.39 2.41 3.69
C MET A 19 5.38 2.50 4.85
N LYS A 20 5.46 3.56 5.68
CA LYS A 20 4.44 3.82 6.69
C LYS A 20 3.28 4.61 6.13
N PHE A 21 2.06 4.22 6.47
CA PHE A 21 0.87 4.96 6.08
C PHE A 21 0.92 6.38 6.65
N SER A 22 0.80 7.36 5.76
CA SER A 22 0.63 8.78 6.08
C SER A 22 -0.78 9.28 5.73
N TYR A 23 -1.50 8.51 4.91
CA TYR A 23 -2.90 8.71 4.55
C TYR A 23 -3.46 7.39 4.03
N CYS A 24 -4.73 7.11 4.32
CA CYS A 24 -5.49 6.02 3.73
C CYS A 24 -6.93 6.48 3.51
N ASP A 25 -7.52 6.10 2.38
CA ASP A 25 -8.93 6.31 2.06
C ASP A 25 -9.83 5.43 2.97
N GLU A 26 -10.98 5.96 3.39
CA GLU A 26 -12.01 5.30 4.20
C GLU A 26 -12.54 4.01 3.56
N ARG A 27 -12.43 3.87 2.23
CA ARG A 27 -12.79 2.64 1.51
C ARG A 27 -12.05 1.38 1.99
N ILE A 28 -10.92 1.53 2.68
CA ILE A 28 -10.19 0.38 3.22
C ILE A 28 -11.00 -0.39 4.28
N THR A 29 -11.91 0.28 4.99
CA THR A 29 -12.80 -0.38 5.96
C THR A 29 -13.72 -1.38 5.25
N GLU A 30 -14.33 -0.99 4.14
CA GLU A 30 -15.21 -1.88 3.37
C GLU A 30 -14.44 -3.01 2.67
N LEU A 31 -13.22 -2.74 2.18
CA LEU A 31 -12.45 -3.70 1.39
C LEU A 31 -11.63 -4.68 2.25
N MET A 32 -11.08 -4.21 3.37
CA MET A 32 -10.10 -4.94 4.17
C MET A 32 -10.48 -5.05 5.65
N GLY A 33 -11.47 -4.28 6.12
CA GLY A 33 -11.96 -4.33 7.51
C GLY A 33 -11.12 -3.56 8.53
N TYR A 34 -10.14 -2.77 8.09
CA TYR A 34 -9.37 -1.88 8.97
C TYR A 34 -9.94 -0.47 8.94
N GLU A 35 -9.97 0.20 10.07
CA GLU A 35 -10.19 1.64 10.08
C GLU A 35 -8.89 2.38 9.66
N PRO A 36 -8.97 3.49 8.89
CA PRO A 36 -7.79 4.22 8.44
C PRO A 36 -6.82 4.60 9.57
N GLU A 37 -7.34 4.98 10.74
CA GLU A 37 -6.56 5.38 11.91
C GLU A 37 -5.71 4.24 12.49
N GLU A 38 -6.14 2.98 12.32
CA GLU A 38 -5.38 1.81 12.77
C GLU A 38 -4.10 1.59 11.96
N LEU A 39 -4.09 2.09 10.72
CA LEU A 39 -3.00 1.91 9.78
C LEU A 39 -1.99 3.06 9.83
N LEU A 40 -2.42 4.27 10.19
CA LEU A 40 -1.55 5.46 10.22
C LEU A 40 -0.29 5.21 11.07
N GLY A 41 0.87 5.44 10.46
CA GLY A 41 2.19 5.26 11.08
C GLY A 41 2.71 3.82 11.10
N ARG A 42 1.89 2.82 10.77
CA ARG A 42 2.35 1.41 10.64
C ARG A 42 2.96 1.17 9.27
N SER A 43 3.99 0.34 9.21
CA SER A 43 4.63 0.00 7.93
C SER A 43 3.84 -1.09 7.22
N ILE A 44 3.65 -0.96 5.90
CA ILE A 44 3.04 -2.00 5.06
C ILE A 44 3.77 -3.35 5.22
N TYR A 45 5.06 -3.35 5.54
CA TYR A 45 5.83 -4.58 5.74
C TYR A 45 5.31 -5.48 6.87
N GLU A 46 4.63 -4.90 7.86
CA GLU A 46 4.03 -5.64 8.97
C GLU A 46 2.85 -6.51 8.51
N TYR A 47 2.28 -6.20 7.35
CA TYR A 47 1.07 -6.83 6.82
C TYR A 47 1.34 -7.82 5.68
N TYR A 48 2.53 -7.79 5.09
CA TYR A 48 2.87 -8.73 4.03
C TYR A 48 2.85 -10.17 4.53
N HIS A 49 2.22 -11.04 3.76
CA HIS A 49 2.41 -12.46 3.96
C HIS A 49 3.89 -12.83 3.77
N ALA A 50 4.44 -13.66 4.66
CA ALA A 50 5.88 -13.97 4.68
C ALA A 50 6.41 -14.54 3.35
N LEU A 51 5.58 -15.27 2.60
CA LEU A 51 5.95 -15.82 1.28
C LEU A 51 6.02 -14.76 0.16
N ASP A 52 5.49 -13.56 0.37
CA ASP A 52 5.49 -12.45 -0.61
C ASP A 52 6.53 -11.37 -0.26
N SER A 53 7.04 -11.35 0.97
CA SER A 53 7.92 -10.30 1.50
C SER A 53 9.15 -10.05 0.63
N ASP A 54 9.81 -11.10 0.13
CA ASP A 54 11.01 -10.97 -0.70
C ASP A 54 10.72 -10.27 -2.04
N HIS A 55 9.64 -10.66 -2.71
CA HIS A 55 9.23 -10.08 -3.98
C HIS A 55 8.83 -8.60 -3.82
N LEU A 56 8.11 -8.28 -2.76
CA LEU A 56 7.63 -6.92 -2.50
C LEU A 56 8.77 -5.99 -2.07
N THR A 57 9.72 -6.50 -1.27
CA THR A 57 10.93 -5.75 -0.90
C THR A 57 11.75 -5.40 -2.14
N LYS A 58 11.89 -6.33 -3.09
CA LYS A 58 12.54 -6.05 -4.38
C LYS A 58 11.77 -5.00 -5.19
N THR A 59 10.45 -5.11 -5.27
CA THR A 59 9.62 -4.13 -5.98
C THR A 59 9.74 -2.73 -5.38
N HIS A 60 9.83 -2.64 -4.05
CA HIS A 60 10.07 -1.36 -3.38
C HIS A 60 11.46 -0.78 -3.68
N HIS A 61 12.50 -1.60 -3.74
CA HIS A 61 13.83 -1.15 -4.17
C HIS A 61 13.79 -0.60 -5.62
N ASP A 62 13.07 -1.28 -6.51
CA ASP A 62 12.83 -0.80 -7.88
C ASP A 62 12.07 0.53 -7.89
N MET A 63 11.10 0.75 -6.99
CA MET A 63 10.40 2.03 -6.84
C MET A 63 11.36 3.17 -6.55
N PHE A 64 12.30 2.96 -5.63
CA PHE A 64 13.30 3.97 -5.27
C PHE A 64 14.20 4.36 -6.44
N THR A 65 14.55 3.40 -7.30
CA THR A 65 15.49 3.63 -8.40
C THR A 65 14.81 4.14 -9.66
N LYS A 66 13.55 3.76 -9.90
CA LYS A 66 12.81 4.05 -11.15
C LYS A 66 11.72 5.11 -10.97
N GLY A 67 11.35 5.44 -9.74
CA GLY A 67 10.32 6.41 -9.39
C GLY A 67 8.88 5.88 -9.44
N GLN A 68 8.62 4.81 -10.19
CA GLN A 68 7.30 4.17 -10.30
C GLN A 68 7.44 2.67 -10.53
N VAL A 69 6.56 1.88 -9.91
CA VAL A 69 6.48 0.42 -10.05
C VAL A 69 5.05 -0.06 -9.92
N THR A 70 4.81 -1.27 -10.42
CA THR A 70 3.59 -2.07 -10.16
C THR A 70 4.03 -3.41 -9.58
N THR A 71 3.41 -3.83 -8.48
CA THR A 71 3.66 -5.16 -7.89
C THR A 71 2.93 -6.26 -8.67
N GLY A 72 3.32 -7.50 -8.45
CA GLY A 72 2.44 -8.64 -8.75
C GLY A 72 1.27 -8.74 -7.77
N GLN A 73 0.53 -9.84 -7.85
CA GLN A 73 -0.44 -10.22 -6.82
C GLN A 73 0.31 -10.63 -5.54
N TYR A 74 -0.14 -10.14 -4.40
CA TYR A 74 0.39 -10.49 -3.07
C TYR A 74 -0.72 -10.52 -2.04
N ARG A 75 -0.40 -11.02 -0.85
CA ARG A 75 -1.29 -11.11 0.31
C ARG A 75 -0.84 -10.15 1.40
#